data_AF-A0A3N7G9L6-F1
#
_entry.id   AF-A0A3N7G9L6-F1
#
_cell.length_a   1.000
_cell.length_b   1.000
_cell.length_c   1.000
_cell.angle_alpha   90.00
_cell.angle_beta   90.00
_cell.angle_gamma   90.00
#
_symmetry.space_group_name_H-M   'P 1'
#
loop_
_entity.id
_entity.type
_entity.pdbx_description
1 polymer ?
#
loop_
_entity_poly.entity_id
_entity_poly.type
_entity_poly.pdbx_seq_one_letter_code
_entity_poly.pdbx_strand_id
1 'polypeptide(L)'
;MKKGPVITDPHKKWYEKSGHLIGKEYFLHAYGPIYVPSAEVVASLAAARNNSLRMFSNEDVTIGSWMVAMNVHHEDNREICDPRCTPTSIAVWDIPKCSGGR
;
A
#
# COMPACT_ATOMS: atom_id res chain seq x y z
N MET A 1 1.91 6.83 -5.21
CA MET A 1 0.73 6.08 -4.66
C MET A 1 -0.37 5.89 -5.72
N LYS A 2 -1.39 5.03 -5.52
CA LYS A 2 -2.54 4.93 -6.46
C LYS A 2 -3.88 4.55 -5.80
N LYS A 3 -4.96 4.71 -6.58
CA LYS A 3 -6.23 3.98 -6.42
C LYS A 3 -6.42 2.97 -7.55
N GLY A 4 -7.36 2.04 -7.39
CA GLY A 4 -7.66 1.07 -8.43
C GLY A 4 -8.90 0.22 -8.11
N PRO A 5 -9.46 -0.46 -9.12
CA PRO A 5 -10.69 -1.22 -8.95
C PRO A 5 -10.51 -2.37 -7.96
N VAL A 6 -11.56 -2.65 -7.18
CA VAL A 6 -11.64 -3.88 -6.40
C VAL A 6 -11.71 -5.06 -7.37
N ILE A 7 -10.86 -6.06 -7.17
CA ILE A 7 -10.76 -7.18 -8.09
C ILE A 7 -11.84 -8.21 -7.76
N THR A 8 -12.93 -8.21 -8.52
CA THR A 8 -14.08 -9.11 -8.30
C THR A 8 -14.13 -10.31 -9.23
N ASP A 9 -13.14 -10.45 -10.12
CA ASP A 9 -12.99 -11.61 -11.00
C ASP A 9 -12.25 -12.75 -10.25
N PRO A 10 -12.88 -13.92 -10.02
CA PRO A 10 -12.28 -15.04 -9.28
C PRO A 10 -11.04 -15.65 -9.96
N HIS A 11 -10.78 -15.34 -11.23
CA HIS A 11 -9.62 -15.84 -11.97
C HIS A 11 -8.38 -14.91 -11.88
N LYS A 12 -8.46 -13.81 -11.13
CA LYS A 12 -7.35 -12.87 -10.95
C LYS A 12 -6.63 -13.13 -9.62
N LYS A 13 -5.29 -12.92 -9.62
CA LYS A 13 -4.40 -13.13 -8.46
C LYS A 13 -4.93 -12.50 -7.16
N TRP A 14 -5.48 -11.30 -7.25
CA TRP A 14 -5.89 -10.49 -6.09
C TRP A 14 -7.41 -10.46 -5.91
N TYR A 15 -8.11 -11.50 -6.34
CA TYR A 15 -9.56 -11.60 -6.18
C TYR A 15 -10.01 -11.39 -4.74
N GLU A 16 -10.94 -10.47 -4.54
CA GLU A 16 -11.60 -10.18 -3.28
C GLU A 16 -12.94 -10.90 -3.21
N LYS A 17 -12.98 -12.02 -2.47
CA LYS A 17 -14.21 -12.79 -2.24
C LYS A 17 -15.33 -11.92 -1.63
N SER A 18 -14.95 -10.99 -0.75
CA SER A 18 -15.87 -10.04 -0.12
C SER A 18 -15.88 -8.67 -0.81
N GLY A 19 -15.56 -8.60 -2.11
CA GLY A 19 -15.48 -7.34 -2.86
C GLY A 19 -16.74 -6.47 -2.77
N HIS A 20 -17.91 -7.09 -2.65
CA HIS A 20 -19.19 -6.39 -2.48
C HIS A 20 -19.27 -5.53 -1.20
N LEU A 21 -18.48 -5.84 -0.16
CA LEU A 21 -18.39 -5.04 1.07
C LEU A 21 -17.43 -3.86 0.94
N ILE A 22 -16.49 -3.91 -0.01
CA ILE A 22 -15.44 -2.91 -0.20
C ILE A 22 -15.93 -1.81 -1.14
N GLY A 23 -16.70 -2.17 -2.17
CA GLY A 23 -17.21 -1.27 -3.19
C GLY A 23 -16.46 -1.41 -4.51
N LYS A 24 -16.43 -0.33 -5.31
CA LYS A 24 -15.89 -0.36 -6.68
C LYS A 24 -14.38 -0.13 -6.73
N GLU A 25 -13.82 0.59 -5.78
CA GLU A 25 -12.43 1.07 -5.81
C GLU A 25 -11.77 0.91 -4.43
N TYR A 26 -10.49 0.51 -4.41
CA TYR A 26 -9.67 0.53 -3.20
C TYR A 26 -9.32 1.96 -2.78
N PHE A 27 -9.09 2.15 -1.48
CA PHE A 27 -8.54 3.39 -0.93
C PHE A 27 -7.18 3.73 -1.54
N LEU A 28 -6.74 4.98 -1.37
CA LEU A 28 -5.38 5.38 -1.77
C LEU A 28 -4.36 4.54 -0.97
N HIS A 29 -3.47 3.84 -1.65
CA HIS A 29 -2.44 3.01 -1.03
C HIS A 29 -1.09 3.18 -1.73
N ALA A 30 -0.02 2.87 -1.00
CA ALA A 30 1.29 2.67 -1.60
C ALA A 30 1.17 1.50 -2.58
N TYR A 31 1.57 1.72 -3.82
CA TYR A 31 1.54 0.70 -4.85
C TYR A 31 2.89 0.70 -5.51
N GLY A 32 3.61 -0.39 -5.34
CA GLY A 32 5.03 -0.43 -5.62
C GLY A 32 5.76 -1.26 -4.57
N PRO A 33 7.07 -1.37 -4.71
CA PRO A 33 7.91 -2.28 -3.93
C PRO A 33 8.15 -1.87 -2.48
N ILE A 34 8.03 -0.58 -2.19
CA ILE A 34 8.58 0.01 -0.97
C ILE A 34 7.52 0.90 -0.36
N TYR A 35 7.23 0.63 0.90
CA TYR A 35 6.54 1.50 1.82
C TYR A 35 7.31 1.48 3.14
N VAL A 36 7.36 2.61 3.82
CA VAL A 36 8.14 2.77 5.06
C VAL A 36 7.22 3.33 6.14
N PRO A 37 6.67 2.49 7.04
CA PRO A 37 5.90 2.96 8.17
C PRO A 37 6.82 3.56 9.23
N SER A 38 6.36 4.59 9.94
CA SER A 38 7.10 5.14 11.09
C SER A 38 7.11 4.14 12.26
N ALA A 39 8.06 4.30 13.18
CA ALA A 39 8.12 3.46 14.38
C ALA A 39 6.82 3.51 15.21
N GLU A 40 6.16 4.67 15.27
CA GLU A 40 4.87 4.86 15.95
C GLU A 40 3.74 4.07 15.29
N VAL A 41 3.69 4.08 13.95
CA VAL A 41 2.72 3.29 13.18
C VAL A 41 2.95 1.80 13.40
N VAL A 42 4.21 1.34 13.37
CA VAL A 42 4.54 -0.08 13.64
C VAL A 42 4.13 -0.48 15.06
N ALA A 43 4.41 0.36 16.06
CA ALA A 43 4.00 0.10 17.43
C ALA A 43 2.48 0.01 17.59
N SER A 44 1.74 0.89 16.91
CA SER A 44 0.27 0.89 16.91
C SER A 44 -0.30 -0.37 16.28
N LEU A 45 0.29 -0.84 15.17
CA LEU A 45 -0.09 -2.10 14.53
C LEU A 45 0.20 -3.30 15.44
N ALA A 46 1.36 -3.33 16.10
CA ALA A 46 1.74 -4.42 17.01
C ALA A 46 0.84 -4.49 18.25
N ALA A 47 0.32 -3.35 18.70
CA ALA A 47 -0.60 -3.25 19.84
C ALA A 47 -2.09 -3.47 19.44
N ALA A 48 -2.41 -3.51 18.15
CA ALA A 48 -3.77 -3.69 17.69
C ALA A 48 -4.33 -5.05 18.13
N ARG A 49 -5.61 -5.08 18.54
CA ARG A 49 -6.25 -6.34 18.92
C ARG A 49 -6.32 -7.27 17.71
N ASN A 50 -6.14 -8.57 17.95
CA ASN A 50 -6.34 -9.57 16.91
C ASN A 50 -7.70 -9.38 16.24
N ASN A 51 -7.71 -9.44 14.90
CA ASN A 51 -8.90 -9.26 14.05
C ASN A 51 -9.55 -7.87 14.10
N SER A 52 -8.93 -6.86 14.72
CA SER A 52 -9.44 -5.47 14.68
C SER A 52 -9.18 -4.76 13.36
N LEU A 53 -8.18 -5.23 12.59
CA LEU A 53 -7.82 -4.69 11.29
C LEU A 53 -8.13 -5.72 10.19
N ARG A 54 -8.82 -5.27 9.14
CA ARG A 54 -9.20 -6.13 8.00
C ARG A 54 -7.98 -6.43 7.13
N MET A 55 -7.80 -7.70 6.77
CA MET A 55 -6.87 -8.12 5.72
C MET A 55 -7.56 -8.10 4.35
N PHE A 56 -6.80 -7.77 3.31
CA PHE A 56 -7.21 -7.82 1.91
C PHE A 56 -6.38 -8.88 1.17
N SER A 57 -6.88 -9.37 0.04
CA SER A 57 -6.15 -10.32 -0.83
C SER A 57 -4.85 -9.72 -1.37
N ASN A 58 -4.79 -8.39 -1.52
CA ASN A 58 -3.57 -7.67 -1.89
C ASN A 58 -2.93 -7.04 -0.64
N GLU A 59 -1.65 -7.33 -0.41
CA GLU A 59 -0.87 -6.82 0.73
C GLU A 59 -0.74 -5.29 0.75
N ASP A 60 -0.53 -4.67 -0.42
CA ASP A 60 -0.43 -3.22 -0.57
C ASP A 60 -1.72 -2.52 -0.10
N VAL A 61 -2.87 -3.12 -0.47
CA VAL A 61 -4.20 -2.63 -0.07
C VAL A 61 -4.42 -2.85 1.42
N THR A 62 -3.94 -3.98 1.97
CA THR A 62 -4.00 -4.25 3.41
C THR A 62 -3.30 -3.15 4.20
N ILE A 63 -2.02 -2.90 3.90
CA ILE A 63 -1.24 -1.84 4.56
C ILE A 63 -1.91 -0.48 4.37
N GLY A 64 -2.30 -0.12 3.15
CA GLY A 64 -2.98 1.15 2.88
C GLY A 64 -4.28 1.33 3.66
N SER A 65 -5.08 0.26 3.80
CA SER A 65 -6.32 0.32 4.58
C SER A 65 -6.07 0.57 6.07
N TRP A 66 -5.00 0.00 6.63
CA TRP A 66 -4.64 0.22 8.03
C TRP A 66 -4.13 1.63 8.25
N MET A 67 -3.33 2.15 7.32
CA MET A 67 -2.87 3.54 7.34
C MET A 67 -4.04 4.52 7.34
N VAL A 68 -5.07 4.27 6.51
CA VAL A 68 -6.32 5.04 6.52
C VAL A 68 -7.05 4.91 7.86
N ALA A 69 -7.20 3.69 8.39
CA ALA A 69 -7.89 3.45 9.66
C ALA A 69 -7.21 4.12 10.86
N MET A 70 -5.89 4.22 10.85
CA MET A 70 -5.08 4.89 11.89
C MET A 70 -4.92 6.40 11.66
N ASN A 71 -5.54 6.96 10.62
CA ASN A 71 -5.45 8.38 10.26
C ASN A 71 -4.00 8.89 10.14
N VAL A 72 -3.11 8.09 9.55
CA VAL A 72 -1.69 8.46 9.40
C VAL A 72 -1.51 9.53 8.32
N HIS A 73 -0.45 10.33 8.44
CA HIS A 73 -0.01 11.20 7.36
C HIS A 73 0.64 10.37 6.25
N HIS A 74 0.13 10.49 5.02
CA HIS A 74 0.65 9.78 3.86
C HIS A 74 1.62 10.66 3.07
N GLU A 75 2.78 10.13 2.72
CA GLU A 75 3.78 10.81 1.89
C GLU A 75 4.05 9.99 0.62
N ASP A 76 4.02 10.65 -0.55
CA ASP A 76 4.37 10.06 -1.83
C ASP A 76 5.76 10.57 -2.26
N ASN A 77 6.81 10.07 -1.61
CA ASN A 77 8.18 10.42 -1.95
C ASN A 77 8.66 9.60 -3.16
N ARG A 78 8.89 10.27 -4.30
CA ARG A 78 9.30 9.62 -5.55
C ARG A 78 10.80 9.29 -5.62
N GLU A 79 11.60 9.76 -4.67
CA GLU A 79 13.04 9.43 -4.60
C GLU A 79 13.27 7.95 -4.29
N ILE A 80 12.32 7.27 -3.65
CA ILE A 80 12.37 5.81 -3.40
C ILE A 80 12.24 4.97 -4.67
N CYS A 81 11.90 5.62 -5.79
CA CYS A 81 11.76 4.99 -7.10
C CYS A 81 12.86 5.44 -8.08
N ASP A 82 13.89 6.17 -7.63
CA ASP A 82 14.97 6.62 -8.51
C ASP A 82 15.86 5.42 -8.92
N PRO A 83 16.13 5.21 -10.22
CA PRO A 83 17.06 4.18 -10.67
C PRO A 83 18.53 4.52 -10.40
N ARG A 84 18.84 5.75 -9.98
CA ARG A 84 20.21 6.19 -9.70
C ARG A 84 20.40 6.44 -8.21
N CYS A 85 21.47 5.88 -7.68
CA CYS A 85 21.91 6.15 -6.31
C CYS A 85 22.50 7.56 -6.20
N THR A 86 22.10 8.29 -5.17
CA THR A 86 22.63 9.60 -4.78
C THR A 86 23.01 9.57 -3.29
N PRO A 87 23.81 10.52 -2.78
CA PRO A 87 24.15 10.57 -1.35
C PRO A 87 22.94 10.70 -0.41
N THR A 88 21.78 11.13 -0.91
CA THR A 88 20.53 11.25 -0.14
C THR A 88 19.54 10.13 -0.42
N SER A 89 19.91 9.13 -1.24
CA SER A 89 19.00 8.03 -1.60
C SER A 89 18.67 7.16 -0.38
N ILE A 90 17.38 6.92 -0.19
CA ILE A 90 16.84 5.99 0.82
C ILE A 90 16.84 4.55 0.27
N ALA A 91 16.50 4.40 -1.01
CA ALA A 91 16.52 3.14 -1.75
C ALA A 91 16.80 3.42 -3.24
N VAL A 92 17.17 2.37 -3.99
CA VAL A 92 17.38 2.44 -5.44
C VAL A 92 16.47 1.42 -6.12
N TRP A 93 15.84 1.84 -7.20
CA TRP A 93 14.84 1.04 -7.90
C TRP A 93 15.37 0.54 -9.25
N ASP A 94 15.71 -0.75 -9.31
CA ASP A 94 16.24 -1.42 -10.51
C ASP A 94 15.17 -1.66 -11.59
N ILE A 95 13.89 -1.72 -11.23
CA ILE A 95 12.82 -2.12 -12.16
C ILE A 95 12.41 -0.94 -13.07
N PRO A 96 12.31 -1.13 -14.39
CA PRO A 96 12.24 -0.05 -15.39
C PRO A 96 10.99 0.85 -15.35
N LYS A 97 10.00 0.60 -14.47
CA LYS A 97 8.78 1.41 -14.38
C LYS A 97 8.43 1.71 -12.93
N CYS A 98 8.38 3.00 -12.60
CA CYS A 98 7.75 3.51 -11.38
C CYS A 98 6.23 3.37 -11.48
N SER A 99 5.60 2.99 -10.38
CA SER A 99 4.16 2.91 -10.24
C SER A 99 3.49 4.29 -10.21
N GLY A 100 2.36 4.46 -10.91
CA GLY A 100 1.56 5.70 -10.86
C GLY A 100 2.04 6.75 -11.86
N GLY A 101 1.73 6.53 -13.14
CA GLY A 101 2.23 7.29 -14.30
C GLY A 101 2.33 8.81 -14.10
N ARG A 102 3.25 9.44 -14.84
CA ARG A 102 3.33 10.91 -14.91
C ARG A 102 2.02 11.51 -15.37
#